data_AF-A0A7Y3P6K7-F1
#
_entry.id   AF-A0A7Y3P6K7-F1
#
_cell.length_a   1.000
_cell.length_b   1.000
_cell.length_c   1.000
_cell.angle_alpha   90.00
_cell.angle_beta   90.00
_cell.angle_gamma   90.00
#
_symmetry.space_group_name_H-M   'P 1'
#
loop_
_entity.id
_entity.type
_entity.pdbx_description
1 polymer ?
#
loop_
_entity_poly.entity_id
_entity_poly.type
_entity_poly.pdbx_seq_one_letter_code
_entity_poly.pdbx_strand_id
1 'polypeptide(L)'
;MQAGARELIALSAAERRLAQELWRAALEHRGGAELFEDVAKGRGLEEFLDDLLEAGALWSFTDERGLRLAYAVLHDGVVVFLYVRPEFRRRGVGREFLTSLTRHGARDGLALPGDRATKSLYESVGWKARLLTMRGD
;
A
#
# COMPACT_ATOMS: atom_id res chain seq x y z
N MET A 1 20.81 -1.51 11.64
CA MET A 1 19.84 -2.26 10.82
C MET A 1 19.33 -1.28 9.78
N GLN A 2 19.55 -1.51 8.48
CA GLN A 2 19.11 -0.54 7.45
C GLN A 2 17.58 -0.51 7.37
N ALA A 3 17.02 0.69 7.14
CA ALA A 3 15.60 0.84 6.83
C ALA A 3 15.25 0.03 5.57
N GLY A 4 14.09 -0.64 5.56
CA GLY A 4 13.77 -1.56 4.48
C GLY A 4 12.34 -2.06 4.51
N ALA A 5 11.86 -2.49 3.34
CA ALA A 5 10.60 -3.20 3.23
C ALA A 5 10.71 -4.59 3.87
N ARG A 6 9.66 -5.00 4.57
CA ARG A 6 9.52 -6.33 5.14
C ARG A 6 8.11 -6.84 4.91
N GLU A 7 8.02 -8.07 4.42
CA GLU A 7 6.79 -8.85 4.42
C GLU A 7 6.34 -9.10 5.86
N LEU A 8 5.04 -9.04 6.08
CA LEU A 8 4.42 -9.23 7.38
C LEU A 8 3.70 -10.57 7.40
N ILE A 9 4.17 -11.45 8.28
CA ILE A 9 3.54 -12.74 8.56
C ILE A 9 2.63 -12.71 9.81
N ALA A 10 2.67 -11.59 10.56
CA ALA A 10 1.85 -11.35 11.73
C ALA A 10 1.77 -9.84 12.05
N LEU A 11 0.70 -9.44 12.74
CA LEU A 11 0.48 -8.09 13.27
C LEU A 11 0.17 -8.16 14.76
N SER A 12 0.86 -7.36 15.56
CA SER A 12 0.38 -6.97 16.89
C SER A 12 -0.90 -6.13 16.78
N ALA A 13 -1.62 -5.95 17.88
CA ALA A 13 -2.84 -5.14 17.90
C ALA A 13 -2.62 -3.69 17.41
N ALA A 14 -1.47 -3.08 17.75
CA ALA A 14 -1.12 -1.75 17.28
C ALA A 14 -0.85 -1.72 15.77
N GLU A 15 -0.14 -2.73 15.26
CA GLU A 15 0.17 -2.83 13.83
C GLU A 15 -1.07 -3.14 13.00
N ARG A 16 -2.02 -3.92 13.55
CA ARG A 16 -3.33 -4.16 12.93
C ARG A 16 -4.13 -2.86 12.80
N ARG A 17 -4.15 -2.02 13.84
CA ARG A 17 -4.81 -0.69 13.76
C ARG A 17 -4.18 0.17 12.66
N LEU A 18 -2.85 0.20 12.57
CA LEU A 18 -2.17 0.94 11.52
C LEU A 18 -2.41 0.36 10.11
N ALA A 19 -2.52 -0.97 9.97
CA ALA A 19 -2.90 -1.60 8.71
C ALA A 19 -4.37 -1.35 8.34
N GLN A 20 -5.26 -1.15 9.32
CA GLN A 20 -6.62 -0.68 9.06
C GLN A 20 -6.66 0.78 8.60
N GLU A 21 -5.76 1.63 9.12
CA GLU A 21 -5.64 3.03 8.67
C GLU A 21 -5.24 3.13 7.19
N LEU A 22 -4.45 2.18 6.69
CA LEU A 22 -4.16 2.05 5.26
C LEU A 22 -5.44 2.02 4.44
N TRP A 23 -6.38 1.14 4.78
CA TRP A 23 -7.63 0.98 4.04
C TRP A 23 -8.61 2.13 4.29
N ARG A 24 -8.66 2.67 5.51
CA ARG A 24 -9.47 3.87 5.78
C ARG A 24 -9.03 5.05 4.91
N ALA A 25 -7.72 5.28 4.78
CA ALA A 25 -7.19 6.31 3.88
C ALA A 25 -7.51 6.03 2.40
N ALA A 26 -7.56 4.76 1.99
CA ALA A 26 -7.98 4.38 0.64
C ALA A 26 -9.42 4.81 0.35
N LEU A 27 -10.32 4.52 1.30
CA LEU A 27 -11.75 4.78 1.18
C LEU A 27 -12.09 6.28 1.10
N GLU A 28 -11.20 7.17 1.54
CA GLU A 28 -11.36 8.62 1.42
C GLU A 28 -11.16 9.13 -0.02
N HIS A 29 -10.53 8.34 -0.90
CA HIS A 29 -10.29 8.70 -2.29
C HIS A 29 -11.41 8.20 -3.21
N ARG A 30 -11.68 8.93 -4.30
CA ARG A 30 -12.67 8.52 -5.31
C ARG A 30 -12.28 7.18 -5.91
N GLY A 31 -13.22 6.24 -6.01
CA GLY A 31 -12.96 4.88 -6.48
C GLY A 31 -12.38 3.95 -5.40
N GLY A 32 -12.12 4.44 -4.19
CA GLY A 32 -11.51 3.66 -3.11
C GLY A 32 -12.44 2.59 -2.53
N ALA A 33 -13.73 2.91 -2.40
CA ALA A 33 -14.74 1.95 -1.94
C ALA A 33 -14.94 0.81 -2.95
N GLU A 34 -15.02 1.15 -4.24
CA GLU A 34 -15.16 0.21 -5.33
C GLU A 34 -13.91 -0.66 -5.48
N LEU A 35 -12.71 -0.06 -5.40
CA LEU A 35 -11.47 -0.83 -5.37
C LEU A 35 -11.47 -1.80 -4.19
N PHE A 36 -11.86 -1.35 -3.00
CA PHE A 36 -11.95 -2.21 -1.83
C PHE A 36 -12.93 -3.36 -2.06
N GLU A 37 -14.13 -3.12 -2.60
CA GLU A 37 -15.08 -4.17 -2.95
C GLU A 37 -14.49 -5.18 -3.93
N ASP A 38 -13.81 -4.72 -4.97
CA ASP A 38 -13.19 -5.58 -5.99
C ASP A 38 -12.07 -6.46 -5.40
N VAL A 39 -11.21 -5.91 -4.52
CA VAL A 39 -10.10 -6.67 -3.92
C VAL A 39 -10.54 -7.52 -2.74
N ALA A 40 -11.46 -7.01 -1.92
CA ALA A 40 -11.98 -7.70 -0.75
C ALA A 40 -13.04 -8.75 -1.12
N LYS A 41 -13.63 -8.71 -2.32
CA LYS A 41 -14.59 -9.71 -2.81
C LYS A 41 -15.71 -10.02 -1.81
N GLY A 42 -16.24 -8.97 -1.17
CA GLY A 42 -17.31 -9.07 -0.17
C GLY A 42 -16.87 -9.39 1.26
N ARG A 43 -15.56 -9.58 1.51
CA ARG A 43 -15.02 -9.78 2.87
C ARG A 43 -14.99 -8.49 3.67
N GLY A 44 -15.14 -8.62 4.99
CA GLY A 44 -14.93 -7.50 5.91
C GLY A 44 -13.47 -7.08 5.95
N LEU A 45 -13.19 -5.84 6.40
CA LEU A 45 -11.82 -5.33 6.49
C LEU A 45 -10.88 -6.20 7.35
N GLU A 46 -11.40 -6.77 8.44
CA GLU A 46 -10.60 -7.60 9.34
C GLU A 46 -10.22 -8.94 8.71
N GLU A 47 -11.21 -9.65 8.16
CA GLU A 47 -11.03 -10.90 7.41
C GLU A 47 -10.08 -10.69 6.21
N PHE A 48 -10.27 -9.60 5.46
CA PHE A 48 -9.41 -9.29 4.33
C PHE A 48 -7.96 -9.01 4.74
N LEU A 49 -7.72 -8.37 5.89
CA LEU A 49 -6.36 -8.20 6.40
C LEU A 49 -5.71 -9.52 6.80
N ASP A 50 -6.48 -10.46 7.33
CA ASP A 50 -5.99 -11.80 7.66
C ASP A 50 -5.61 -12.57 6.39
N ASP A 51 -6.45 -12.53 5.36
CA ASP A 51 -6.15 -13.13 4.06
C ASP A 51 -4.88 -12.53 3.41
N LEU A 52 -4.65 -11.22 3.56
CA LEU A 52 -3.45 -10.57 3.06
C LEU A 52 -2.19 -11.01 3.80
N LEU A 53 -2.29 -11.31 5.11
CA LEU A 53 -1.17 -11.86 5.89
C LEU A 53 -0.89 -13.30 5.47
N GLU A 54 -1.92 -14.13 5.35
CA GLU A 54 -1.78 -15.52 4.92
C GLU A 54 -1.20 -15.64 3.50
N ALA A 55 -1.54 -14.69 2.62
CA ALA A 55 -1.02 -14.62 1.27
C ALA A 55 0.39 -14.00 1.15
N GLY A 56 1.00 -13.53 2.25
CA GLY A 56 2.29 -12.82 2.21
C GLY A 56 2.23 -11.47 1.45
N ALA A 57 1.03 -10.89 1.34
CA ALA A 57 0.76 -9.72 0.52
C ALA A 57 0.86 -8.40 1.29
N LEU A 58 0.91 -8.44 2.63
CA LEU A 58 1.04 -7.24 3.45
C LEU A 58 2.52 -6.95 3.76
N TRP A 59 2.94 -5.71 3.48
CA TRP A 59 4.31 -5.26 3.64
C TRP A 59 4.36 -4.02 4.53
N SER A 60 5.47 -3.83 5.24
CA SER A 60 5.76 -2.58 5.97
C SER A 60 7.15 -2.05 5.68
N PHE A 61 7.33 -0.76 5.95
CA PHE A 61 8.63 -0.10 5.94
C PHE A 61 8.99 0.34 7.35
N THR A 62 10.13 -0.11 7.85
CA THR A 62 10.63 0.25 9.18
C THR A 62 11.87 1.13 9.09
N ASP A 63 12.01 2.06 10.03
CA ASP A 63 13.28 2.76 10.23
C ASP A 63 14.33 1.85 10.90
N GLU A 64 15.52 2.41 11.13
CA GLU A 64 16.64 1.76 11.81
C GLU A 64 16.38 1.36 13.27
N ARG A 65 15.35 1.95 13.90
CA ARG A 65 14.91 1.67 15.27
C ARG A 65 13.77 0.64 15.31
N GLY A 66 13.32 0.15 14.15
CA GLY A 66 12.21 -0.78 14.02
C GLY A 66 10.83 -0.12 14.06
N LEU A 67 10.75 1.22 14.01
CA LEU A 67 9.47 1.93 13.95
C LEU A 67 8.86 1.76 12.55
N ARG A 68 7.64 1.22 12.48
CA ARG A 68 6.89 1.10 11.22
C ARG A 68 6.38 2.47 10.77
N LEU A 69 6.83 2.90 9.59
CA LEU A 69 6.52 4.21 8.99
C LEU A 69 5.43 4.13 7.93
N ALA A 70 5.32 2.98 7.25
CA ALA A 70 4.43 2.80 6.11
C ALA A 70 4.01 1.33 5.96
N TYR A 71 2.91 1.12 5.24
CA TYR A 71 2.34 -0.18 4.89
C TYR A 71 1.99 -0.22 3.40
N ALA A 72 2.06 -1.39 2.80
CA ALA A 72 1.65 -1.60 1.43
C ALA A 72 1.04 -2.98 1.25
N VAL A 73 0.15 -3.09 0.27
CA VAL A 73 -0.34 -4.37 -0.22
C VAL A 73 0.31 -4.64 -1.57
N LEU A 74 1.13 -5.68 -1.63
CA LEU A 74 1.79 -6.17 -2.83
C LEU A 74 1.22 -7.54 -3.17
N HIS A 75 0.49 -7.63 -4.27
CA HIS A 75 -0.12 -8.87 -4.74
C HIS A 75 0.24 -9.10 -6.21
N ASP A 76 0.81 -10.26 -6.53
CA ASP A 76 1.24 -10.63 -7.89
C ASP A 76 2.12 -9.58 -8.61
N GLY A 77 2.95 -8.86 -7.85
CA GLY A 77 3.82 -7.81 -8.37
C GLY A 77 3.12 -6.46 -8.59
N VAL A 78 1.86 -6.31 -8.16
CA VAL A 78 1.10 -5.06 -8.20
C VAL A 78 1.00 -4.48 -6.79
N VAL A 79 1.46 -3.24 -6.62
CA VAL A 79 1.19 -2.44 -5.40
C VAL A 79 -0.26 -1.98 -5.47
N VAL A 80 -1.15 -2.73 -4.82
CA VAL A 80 -2.59 -2.45 -4.77
C VAL A 80 -2.84 -1.18 -3.97
N PHE A 81 -2.12 -1.03 -2.86
CA PHE A 81 -2.25 0.13 -1.99
C PHE A 81 -0.95 0.42 -1.25
N LEU A 82 -0.67 1.70 -0.98
CA LEU A 82 0.48 2.14 -0.19
C LEU A 82 0.07 3.29 0.71
N TYR A 83 0.33 3.15 2.01
CA TYR A 83 0.06 4.14 3.02
C TYR A 83 1.33 4.52 3.76
N VAL A 84 1.63 5.81 3.83
CA VAL A 84 2.66 6.37 4.72
C VAL A 84 1.95 7.13 5.84
N ARG A 85 2.33 6.85 7.08
CA ARG A 85 1.79 7.55 8.25
C ARG A 85 1.97 9.07 8.09
N PRO A 86 0.96 9.90 8.42
CA PRO A 86 0.94 11.33 8.13
C PRO A 86 2.20 12.09 8.58
N GLU A 87 2.69 11.79 9.78
CA GLU A 87 3.86 12.41 10.40
C GLU A 87 5.17 12.14 9.65
N PHE A 88 5.22 11.10 8.80
CA PHE A 88 6.39 10.73 8.00
C PHE A 88 6.24 11.04 6.51
N ARG A 89 5.11 11.64 6.08
CA ARG A 89 4.91 12.06 4.70
C ARG A 89 5.86 13.19 4.32
N ARG A 90 6.16 13.30 3.01
CA ARG A 90 7.08 14.30 2.42
C ARG A 90 8.53 14.20 2.93
N ARG A 91 8.92 13.08 3.54
CA ARG A 91 10.29 12.81 4.03
C ARG A 91 11.03 11.72 3.23
N GLY A 92 10.57 11.41 2.02
CA GLY A 92 11.17 10.36 1.17
C GLY A 92 10.72 8.92 1.47
N VAL A 93 10.05 8.67 2.62
CA VAL A 93 9.63 7.32 3.05
C VAL A 93 8.87 6.54 1.98
N GLY A 94 7.85 7.15 1.35
CA GLY A 94 7.08 6.47 0.30
C GLY A 94 7.95 6.06 -0.89
N ARG A 95 8.91 6.91 -1.29
CA ARG A 95 9.81 6.65 -2.42
C ARG A 95 10.78 5.51 -2.09
N GLU A 96 11.37 5.54 -0.89
CA GLU A 96 12.27 4.48 -0.42
C GLU A 96 11.55 3.15 -0.29
N PHE A 97 10.33 3.17 0.28
CA PHE A 97 9.53 1.98 0.43
C PHE A 97 9.16 1.38 -0.92
N LEU A 98 8.65 2.19 -1.85
CA LEU A 98 8.33 1.73 -3.20
C LEU A 98 9.56 1.19 -3.94
N THR A 99 10.71 1.87 -3.82
CA THR A 99 11.98 1.38 -4.39
C THR A 99 12.38 0.02 -3.80
N SER A 100 12.16 -0.17 -2.50
CA SER A 100 12.39 -1.46 -1.85
C SER A 100 11.43 -2.53 -2.35
N LEU A 101 10.13 -2.23 -2.49
CA LEU A 101 9.13 -3.15 -3.05
C LEU A 101 9.48 -3.57 -4.49
N THR A 102 10.04 -2.68 -5.31
CA THR A 102 10.52 -3.03 -6.66
C THR A 102 11.61 -4.10 -6.62
N ARG A 103 12.52 -4.06 -5.64
CA ARG A 103 13.53 -5.11 -5.45
C ARG A 103 12.92 -6.45 -5.01
N HIS A 104 11.72 -6.42 -4.44
CA HIS A 104 10.92 -7.59 -4.06
C HIS A 104 9.88 -7.97 -5.12
N GLY A 105 9.99 -7.46 -6.35
CA GLY A 105 9.18 -7.91 -7.48
C GLY A 105 7.95 -7.05 -7.80
N ALA A 106 7.79 -5.90 -7.14
CA ALA A 106 6.79 -4.91 -7.57
C ALA A 106 7.15 -4.35 -8.96
N ARG A 107 6.20 -4.46 -9.87
CA ARG A 107 6.32 -4.09 -11.29
C ARG A 107 5.27 -3.07 -11.71
N ASP A 108 4.12 -3.08 -11.03
CA ASP A 108 2.99 -2.21 -11.28
C ASP A 108 2.41 -1.68 -9.97
N GLY A 109 1.54 -0.67 -10.06
CA GLY A 109 0.80 -0.15 -8.92
C GLY A 109 -0.49 0.53 -9.35
N LEU A 110 -1.46 0.58 -8.43
CA LEU A 110 -2.75 1.22 -8.66
C LEU A 110 -2.74 2.63 -8.06
N ALA A 111 -3.29 3.59 -8.81
CA ALA A 111 -3.51 4.94 -8.31
C ALA A 111 -4.99 5.28 -8.50
N LEU A 112 -5.65 5.67 -7.41
CA LEU A 112 -7.07 6.00 -7.42
C LEU A 112 -7.36 7.29 -8.20
N PRO A 113 -8.53 7.43 -8.84
CA PRO A 113 -8.94 8.66 -9.50
C PRO A 113 -8.80 9.92 -8.64
N GLY A 114 -7.95 10.86 -9.08
CA GLY A 114 -7.68 12.10 -8.37
C GLY A 114 -6.65 12.00 -7.25
N ASP A 115 -6.12 10.81 -6.95
CA ASP A 115 -4.96 10.63 -6.08
C ASP A 115 -3.66 11.00 -6.81
N ARG A 116 -3.44 12.32 -6.92
CA ARG A 116 -2.23 12.87 -7.52
C ARG A 116 -0.98 12.54 -6.70
N ALA A 117 -1.12 12.32 -5.39
CA ALA A 117 0.01 12.02 -4.53
C ALA A 117 0.61 10.64 -4.85
N THR A 118 -0.23 9.62 -4.99
CA THR A 118 0.21 8.27 -5.39
C THR A 118 0.76 8.27 -6.80
N LYS A 119 0.11 8.96 -7.75
CA LYS A 119 0.64 9.11 -9.11
C LYS A 119 2.04 9.73 -9.11
N SER A 120 2.23 10.87 -8.44
CA SER A 120 3.54 11.53 -8.37
C SER A 120 4.58 10.69 -7.64
N LEU A 121 4.17 9.88 -6.66
CA LEU A 121 5.07 8.93 -6.00
C LEU A 121 5.58 7.88 -7.00
N TYR A 122 4.71 7.26 -7.80
CA TYR A 122 5.10 6.29 -8.82
C TYR A 122 6.03 6.91 -9.88
N GLU A 123 5.69 8.11 -10.36
CA GLU A 123 6.54 8.85 -11.31
C GLU A 123 7.92 9.16 -10.72
N SER A 124 8.03 9.40 -9.41
CA SER A 124 9.31 9.69 -8.74
C SER A 124 10.31 8.52 -8.72
N VAL A 125 9.84 7.29 -8.95
CA VAL A 125 10.68 6.08 -9.10
C VAL A 125 10.81 5.65 -10.57
N GLY A 126 10.38 6.50 -11.52
CA GLY A 126 10.49 6.26 -12.96
C GLY A 126 9.38 5.40 -13.54
N TRP A 127 8.34 5.04 -12.76
CA TRP A 127 7.19 4.31 -13.29
C TRP A 127 6.35 5.21 -14.19
N LYS A 128 5.73 4.62 -15.20
CA LYS A 128 4.89 5.32 -16.17
C LYS A 128 3.50 4.69 -16.19
N ALA A 129 2.47 5.52 -16.24
CA ALA A 129 1.12 5.04 -16.46
C ALA A 129 1.01 4.38 -17.85
N ARG A 130 0.43 3.18 -17.91
CA ARG A 130 0.29 2.40 -19.16
C ARG A 130 -1.15 2.18 -19.62
N LEU A 131 -2.10 2.14 -18.68
CA LEU A 131 -3.51 1.87 -18.95
C LEU A 131 -4.39 2.62 -17.95
N LEU A 132 -5.34 3.39 -18.46
CA LEU A 132 -6.41 4.00 -17.68
C LEU A 132 -7.65 3.14 -17.85
N THR A 133 -8.22 2.68 -16.74
CA THR A 133 -9.52 2.00 -16.73
C THR A 133 -10.57 2.98 -16.23
N MET A 134 -11.67 3.09 -16.96
CA MET A 134 -12.81 3.94 -16.60
C MET A 134 -14.02 3.04 -16.42
N ARG A 135 -14.76 3.21 -15.33
CA ARG A 135 -16.07 2.60 -15.14
C ARG A 135 -17.11 3.55 -15.73
N GLY A 136 -17.99 3.02 -16.59
CA GLY A 136 -19.19 3.72 -17.01
C GLY A 136 -20.28 3.50 -15.97
N ASP A 137 -21.04 4.56 -15.68
CA ASP A 137 -22.25 4.50 -14.85
C ASP A 137 -23.41 3.84 -15.60
#